data_AF-A0AA85JR39-F1
#
_entry.id   AF-A0AA85JR39-F1
#
_cell.length_a   1.000
_cell.length_b   1.000
_cell.length_c   1.000
_cell.angle_alpha   90.00
_cell.angle_beta   90.00
_cell.angle_gamma   90.00
#
_symmetry.space_group_name_H-M   'P 1'
#
loop_
_entity.id
_entity.type
_entity.pdbx_description
1 polymer ?
#
loop_
_entity_poly.entity_id
_entity_poly.type
_entity_poly.pdbx_seq_one_letter_code
_entity_poly.pdbx_strand_id
1 'polypeptide(L)'
;MTLITCTLLNSDLDMEDVVRNDSSFLRHKVKLLEISDSYGTNLFQHLKNCVKQMLSLQKSNDFSEFEVLSSRLKVENKRHGLEDLLVSNPAAFSTAKIQQKLFTKSSEDDEEPVADESDEHPLPNVVENAFYFENAGIGIGCSETVALNMAIKALVNTQAVQSARFWGKIFGLIQNYYVVEVEFAEGEDVDEEEDAHSLSQETAEVSDENGPEGKEEFPKSKWKPPIKIPREENHVGTNKKVYFVCHEPGLRWIKLPPVTPEQIVAARAVRRLFTGILDAPVACYPPFPGTEANYLRAQIARISASTQISPAGYYTIETNEEEEELENEEEGGRQNYIKNEEYEPLSMNVLADPSLEHWVHHTSYILPQGRVYWWNPRKGLGEDFDEFNDEEEENEEEDGNTKNAVKPEHGPPILTPISSDFPIFGQKPWSIKLTSNLLPEYACVVISSNLWIGAHAVAWGR
;
A
#
# COMPACT_ATOMS: atom_id res chain seq x y z
N MET A 1 34.14 -98.22 25.02
CA MET A 1 35.00 -98.09 23.83
C MET A 1 34.73 -96.74 23.18
N THR A 2 35.64 -95.84 22.82
CA THR A 2 37.04 -95.56 23.17
C THR A 2 37.21 -94.07 22.83
N LEU A 3 38.00 -93.37 23.63
CA LEU A 3 38.24 -91.92 23.67
C LEU A 3 39.15 -91.40 22.53
N ILE A 4 38.95 -90.11 22.19
CA ILE A 4 39.92 -89.03 21.88
C ILE A 4 40.94 -89.22 20.71
N THR A 5 41.03 -88.24 19.79
CA THR A 5 42.22 -87.36 19.63
C THR A 5 42.02 -86.28 18.56
N CYS A 6 41.96 -85.02 19.04
CA CYS A 6 42.29 -83.81 18.29
C CYS A 6 43.77 -83.85 17.89
N THR A 7 44.08 -83.58 16.63
CA THR A 7 45.43 -83.19 16.20
C THR A 7 45.40 -81.74 15.74
N LEU A 8 46.08 -80.90 16.52
CA LEU A 8 46.42 -79.52 16.22
C LEU A 8 47.39 -79.50 15.03
N LEU A 9 47.02 -78.80 13.96
CA LEU A 9 47.96 -78.25 12.99
C LEU A 9 47.87 -76.74 13.09
N ASN A 10 48.85 -76.17 13.81
CA ASN A 10 49.19 -74.76 13.79
C ASN A 10 49.38 -74.31 12.34
N SER A 11 48.65 -73.28 11.94
CA SER A 11 49.08 -72.35 10.90
C SER A 11 49.33 -71.02 11.58
N ASP A 12 50.61 -70.77 11.84
CA ASP A 12 51.14 -69.48 12.24
C ASP A 12 50.69 -68.43 11.20
N LEU A 13 49.76 -67.57 11.59
CA LEU A 13 49.49 -66.31 10.89
C LEU A 13 50.58 -65.33 11.32
N ASP A 14 51.50 -65.05 10.40
CA ASP A 14 52.64 -64.17 10.60
C ASP A 14 52.24 -62.80 11.19
N MET A 15 52.70 -62.52 12.42
CA MET A 15 52.49 -61.22 13.09
C MET A 15 53.14 -60.04 12.35
N GLU A 16 54.11 -60.27 11.46
CA GLU A 16 54.73 -59.20 10.67
C GLU A 16 53.80 -58.64 9.58
N ASP A 17 52.89 -59.45 9.03
CA ASP A 17 51.88 -59.01 8.06
C ASP A 17 50.74 -58.22 8.74
N VAL A 18 50.46 -58.50 10.01
CA VAL A 18 49.46 -57.75 10.80
C VAL A 18 49.96 -56.33 11.12
N VAL A 19 51.24 -56.19 11.53
CA VAL A 19 51.83 -54.88 11.88
C VAL A 19 52.07 -53.99 10.66
N ARG A 20 52.45 -54.55 9.50
CA ARG A 20 52.51 -53.80 8.23
C ARG A 20 51.13 -53.35 7.77
N ASN A 21 50.10 -54.18 7.97
CA ASN A 21 48.72 -53.84 7.60
C ASN A 21 48.14 -52.73 8.47
N ASP A 22 48.46 -52.64 9.77
CA ASP A 22 47.95 -51.58 10.65
C ASP A 22 48.46 -50.17 10.27
N SER A 23 49.74 -50.04 9.92
CA SER A 23 50.31 -48.79 9.40
C SER A 23 49.67 -48.39 8.06
N SER A 24 49.41 -49.38 7.21
CA SER A 24 48.73 -49.16 5.94
C SER A 24 47.27 -48.74 6.15
N PHE A 25 46.55 -49.34 7.10
CA PHE A 25 45.15 -49.07 7.39
C PHE A 25 44.95 -47.64 7.90
N LEU A 26 45.78 -47.19 8.85
CA LEU A 26 45.76 -45.81 9.33
C LEU A 26 45.99 -44.83 8.16
N ARG A 27 46.94 -45.14 7.28
CA ARG A 27 47.24 -44.30 6.11
C ARG A 27 46.07 -44.20 5.14
N HIS A 28 45.33 -45.29 4.91
CA HIS A 28 44.13 -45.28 4.06
C HIS A 28 42.96 -44.52 4.72
N LYS A 29 42.78 -44.66 6.04
CA LYS A 29 41.78 -43.89 6.78
C LYS A 29 42.05 -42.38 6.72
N VAL A 30 43.29 -41.96 6.88
CA VAL A 30 43.70 -40.54 6.75
C VAL A 30 43.40 -40.03 5.35
N LYS A 31 43.74 -40.78 4.28
CA LYS A 31 43.38 -40.42 2.90
C LYS A 31 41.88 -40.24 2.69
N LEU A 32 41.04 -41.10 3.26
CA LEU A 32 39.58 -40.98 3.16
C LEU A 32 39.01 -39.80 3.97
N LEU A 33 39.75 -39.29 4.95
CA LEU A 33 39.40 -38.09 5.70
C LEU A 33 39.88 -36.81 5.01
N GLU A 34 40.96 -36.87 4.24
CA GLU A 34 41.47 -35.74 3.44
C GLU A 34 40.59 -35.44 2.21
N ILE A 35 39.87 -36.45 1.70
CA ILE A 35 38.92 -36.27 0.60
C ILE A 35 37.61 -35.71 1.17
N SER A 36 37.46 -34.39 1.09
CA SER A 36 36.25 -33.67 1.48
C SER A 36 35.54 -33.05 0.27
N ASP A 37 34.23 -32.88 0.39
CA ASP A 37 33.44 -32.06 -0.53
C ASP A 37 33.49 -30.58 -0.09
N SER A 38 33.12 -29.67 -1.00
CA SER A 38 32.91 -28.23 -0.79
C SER A 38 32.04 -27.87 0.42
N TYR A 39 31.22 -28.80 0.92
CA TYR A 39 30.35 -28.66 2.09
C TYR A 39 30.95 -29.24 3.40
N GLY A 40 32.27 -29.51 3.44
CA GLY A 40 32.98 -29.95 4.64
C GLY A 40 32.68 -31.38 5.10
N THR A 41 31.96 -32.18 4.30
CA THR A 41 31.74 -33.60 4.60
C THR A 41 32.87 -34.44 4.02
N ASN A 42 33.55 -35.20 4.88
CA ASN A 42 34.62 -36.10 4.47
C ASN A 42 34.06 -37.42 3.92
N LEU A 43 34.73 -38.02 2.93
CA LEU A 43 34.33 -39.28 2.30
C LEU A 43 34.16 -40.41 3.33
N PHE A 44 35.07 -40.48 4.31
CA PHE A 44 34.95 -41.44 5.41
C PHE A 44 33.65 -41.28 6.21
N GLN A 45 33.26 -40.05 6.50
CA GLN A 45 32.05 -39.75 7.27
C GLN A 45 30.79 -40.05 6.45
N HIS A 46 30.81 -39.75 5.15
CA HIS A 46 29.73 -40.10 4.22
C HIS A 46 29.50 -41.62 4.14
N LEU A 47 30.57 -42.40 3.95
CA LEU A 47 30.51 -43.86 3.91
C LEU A 47 30.00 -44.44 5.24
N LYS A 48 30.48 -43.92 6.37
CA LYS A 48 30.01 -44.31 7.70
C LYS A 48 28.51 -44.06 7.88
N ASN A 49 28.01 -42.91 7.41
CA ASN A 49 26.59 -42.58 7.49
C ASN A 49 25.73 -43.46 6.57
N CYS A 50 26.21 -43.77 5.36
CA CYS A 50 25.54 -44.70 4.45
C CYS A 50 25.39 -46.09 5.09
N VAL A 51 26.49 -46.63 5.63
CA VAL A 51 26.49 -47.94 6.32
C VAL A 51 25.58 -47.91 7.55
N LYS A 52 25.62 -46.84 8.35
CA LYS A 52 24.73 -46.68 9.51
C LYS A 52 23.25 -46.68 9.11
N GLN A 53 22.89 -45.97 8.04
CA GLN A 53 21.51 -45.95 7.53
C GLN A 53 21.08 -47.32 6.99
N MET A 54 21.93 -48.01 6.22
CA MET A 54 21.63 -49.36 5.73
C MET A 54 21.39 -50.36 6.88
N LEU A 55 22.26 -50.33 7.89
CA LEU A 55 22.12 -51.19 9.07
C LEU A 55 20.86 -50.87 9.87
N SER A 56 20.43 -49.61 9.91
CA SER A 56 19.19 -49.22 10.58
C SER A 56 17.92 -49.53 9.78
N LEU A 57 18.01 -49.58 8.44
CA LEU A 57 16.85 -49.72 7.57
C LEU A 57 16.49 -51.19 7.28
N GLN A 58 17.44 -52.12 7.41
CA GLN A 58 17.37 -53.60 7.46
C GLN A 58 16.30 -54.38 6.65
N LYS A 59 15.49 -53.75 5.78
CA LYS A 59 14.32 -54.32 5.13
C LYS A 59 14.46 -54.51 3.62
N SER A 60 15.59 -54.12 3.04
CA SER A 60 15.80 -54.20 1.60
C SER A 60 17.21 -54.68 1.28
N ASN A 61 17.29 -55.79 0.56
CA ASN A 61 18.52 -56.54 0.25
C ASN A 61 19.07 -56.24 -1.16
N ASP A 62 18.57 -55.20 -1.83
CA ASP A 62 19.06 -54.84 -3.17
C ASP A 62 20.31 -53.96 -3.07
N PHE A 63 21.39 -54.41 -3.70
CA PHE A 63 22.66 -53.69 -3.81
C PHE A 63 22.49 -52.31 -4.46
N SER A 64 21.52 -52.17 -5.36
CA SER A 64 21.21 -50.91 -6.07
C SER A 64 20.78 -49.77 -5.14
N GLU A 65 20.28 -50.09 -3.94
CA GLU A 65 19.84 -49.08 -2.99
C GLU A 65 20.97 -48.29 -2.35
N PHE A 66 22.19 -48.84 -2.33
CA PHE A 66 23.35 -48.12 -1.80
C PHE A 66 23.62 -46.83 -2.59
N GLU A 67 23.45 -46.87 -3.91
CA GLU A 67 23.62 -45.70 -4.77
C GLU A 67 22.55 -44.63 -4.49
N VAL A 68 21.31 -45.06 -4.29
CA VAL A 68 20.17 -44.19 -3.95
C VAL A 68 20.37 -43.56 -2.57
N LEU A 69 20.79 -44.34 -1.57
CA LEU A 69 21.07 -43.87 -0.20
C LEU A 69 22.24 -42.88 -0.18
N SER A 70 23.32 -43.18 -0.89
CA SER A 70 24.47 -42.29 -1.04
C SER A 70 24.07 -40.97 -1.70
N SER A 71 23.25 -41.03 -2.75
CA SER A 71 22.73 -39.84 -3.42
C SER A 71 21.80 -39.02 -2.54
N ARG A 72 20.91 -39.67 -1.79
CA ARG A 72 19.99 -39.02 -0.83
C ARG A 72 20.74 -38.31 0.29
N LEU A 73 21.72 -38.97 0.91
CA LEU A 73 22.55 -38.39 1.97
C LEU A 73 23.39 -37.21 1.49
N LYS A 74 23.89 -37.24 0.24
CA LYS A 74 24.55 -36.08 -0.37
C LYS A 74 23.59 -34.90 -0.53
N VAL A 75 22.33 -35.14 -0.89
CA VAL A 75 21.31 -34.08 -1.01
C VAL A 75 20.88 -33.55 0.37
N GLU A 76 20.71 -34.41 1.36
CA GLU A 76 20.38 -34.01 2.74
C GLU A 76 21.49 -33.16 3.37
N ASN A 77 22.75 -33.56 3.21
CA ASN A 77 23.88 -32.75 3.69
C ASN A 77 23.98 -31.40 2.95
N LYS A 78 23.66 -31.35 1.64
CA LYS A 78 23.52 -30.08 0.91
C LYS A 78 22.41 -29.18 1.48
N ARG A 79 21.34 -29.78 2.03
CA ARG A 79 20.24 -29.04 2.67
C ARG A 79 20.57 -28.59 4.10
N HIS A 80 21.47 -29.28 4.81
CA HIS A 80 21.96 -28.80 6.11
C HIS A 80 23.05 -27.73 5.98
N GLY A 81 23.81 -27.69 4.88
CA GLY A 81 24.67 -26.54 4.54
C GLY A 81 23.90 -25.29 4.06
N LEU A 82 22.57 -25.30 4.10
CA LEU A 82 21.72 -24.16 3.73
C LEU A 82 21.70 -23.07 4.82
N GLU A 83 22.35 -23.31 5.96
CA GLU A 83 22.54 -22.30 7.01
C GLU A 83 23.43 -21.14 6.51
N ASP A 84 24.42 -21.41 5.64
CA ASP A 84 25.29 -20.38 5.05
C ASP A 84 24.63 -19.59 3.91
N LEU A 85 23.57 -20.11 3.29
CA LEU A 85 22.82 -19.39 2.25
C LEU A 85 21.84 -18.36 2.84
N LEU A 86 21.46 -18.49 4.11
CA LEU A 86 20.65 -17.49 4.82
C LEU A 86 21.43 -16.19 5.08
N VAL A 87 22.77 -16.23 5.00
CA VAL A 87 23.65 -15.10 5.32
C VAL A 87 23.90 -14.18 4.10
N SER A 88 23.53 -14.58 2.88
CA SER A 88 23.99 -13.88 1.67
C SER A 88 22.98 -12.94 1.00
N ASN A 89 21.88 -12.56 1.66
CA ASN A 89 21.07 -11.44 1.17
C ASN A 89 21.32 -10.18 2.03
N PRO A 90 22.29 -9.32 1.66
CA PRO A 90 22.54 -8.05 2.32
C PRO A 90 21.28 -7.21 2.52
N ALA A 91 20.33 -7.25 1.57
CA ALA A 91 19.08 -6.50 1.65
C ALA A 91 18.20 -7.00 2.80
N ALA A 92 17.99 -8.32 2.91
CA ALA A 92 17.19 -8.91 4.00
C ALA A 92 17.82 -8.63 5.37
N PHE A 93 19.15 -8.64 5.47
CA PHE A 93 19.85 -8.29 6.70
C PHE A 93 19.69 -6.80 7.06
N SER A 94 19.76 -5.89 6.07
CA SER A 94 19.50 -4.48 6.31
C SER A 94 18.06 -4.23 6.76
N THR A 95 17.07 -4.85 6.10
CA THR A 95 15.66 -4.75 6.46
C THR A 95 15.42 -5.28 7.87
N ALA A 96 15.99 -6.44 8.22
CA ALA A 96 15.88 -7.00 9.56
C ALA A 96 16.49 -6.08 10.64
N LYS A 97 17.62 -5.44 10.35
CA LYS A 97 18.26 -4.48 11.27
C LYS A 97 17.44 -3.20 11.43
N ILE A 98 16.73 -2.77 10.39
CA ILE A 98 15.78 -1.64 10.45
C ILE A 98 14.60 -2.03 11.34
N GLN A 99 13.98 -3.18 11.06
CA GLN A 99 12.81 -3.67 11.81
C GLN A 99 13.14 -3.97 13.28
N GLN A 100 14.35 -4.46 13.58
CA GLN A 100 14.77 -4.72 14.95
C GLN A 100 14.64 -3.47 15.85
N LYS A 101 14.90 -2.28 15.30
CA LYS A 101 14.81 -1.02 16.05
C LYS A 101 13.40 -0.72 16.55
N LEU A 102 12.37 -1.18 15.83
CA LEU A 102 10.96 -0.99 16.23
C LEU A 102 10.59 -1.74 17.50
N PHE A 103 11.34 -2.80 17.84
CA PHE A 103 11.05 -3.67 18.99
C PHE A 103 12.00 -3.44 20.17
N THR A 104 13.02 -2.59 19.99
CA THR A 104 13.93 -2.19 21.06
C THR A 104 13.43 -0.91 21.70
N LYS A 105 13.05 -0.97 22.98
CA LYS A 105 12.73 0.24 23.75
C LYS A 105 13.99 1.08 23.91
N SER A 106 13.94 2.35 23.51
CA SER A 106 14.97 3.30 23.88
C SER A 106 14.72 3.76 25.34
N SER A 107 15.77 4.14 26.07
CA SER A 107 15.64 4.59 27.47
C SER A 107 15.12 6.02 27.59
N GLU A 108 14.83 6.68 26.45
CA GLU A 108 14.32 8.04 26.36
C GLU A 108 12.82 8.07 26.02
N ASP A 109 12.20 6.93 25.66
CA ASP A 109 10.76 6.79 25.35
C ASP A 109 9.88 6.49 26.59
N ASP A 110 10.39 6.74 27.81
CA ASP A 110 9.68 6.42 29.08
C ASP A 110 8.51 7.37 29.40
N GLU A 111 8.33 8.43 28.61
CA GLU A 111 7.14 9.27 28.67
C GLU A 111 6.18 8.84 27.56
N GLU A 112 5.49 7.71 27.75
CA GLU A 112 4.22 7.52 27.04
C GLU A 112 3.34 8.71 27.46
N PRO A 113 2.83 9.54 26.52
CA PRO A 113 1.92 10.60 26.88
C PRO A 113 0.77 9.95 27.62
N VAL A 114 0.52 10.41 28.85
CA VAL A 114 -0.61 9.94 29.65
C VAL A 114 -1.85 10.33 28.87
N ALA A 115 -2.41 9.40 28.11
CA ALA A 115 -3.71 9.60 27.49
C ALA A 115 -4.70 9.67 28.65
N ASP A 116 -5.34 10.82 28.82
CA ASP A 116 -6.49 10.93 29.71
C ASP A 116 -7.51 9.87 29.25
N GLU A 117 -8.09 9.11 30.19
CA GLU A 117 -8.98 7.95 29.90
C GLU A 117 -10.22 8.30 29.03
N SER A 118 -10.43 9.59 28.71
CA SER A 118 -11.51 10.10 27.88
C SER A 118 -11.19 10.27 26.39
N ASP A 119 -9.91 10.31 25.97
CA ASP A 119 -9.54 10.61 24.58
C ASP A 119 -9.21 9.33 23.81
N GLU A 120 -9.86 9.13 22.66
CA GLU A 120 -9.53 8.02 21.76
C GLU A 120 -8.07 8.16 21.29
N HIS A 121 -7.22 7.19 21.62
CA HIS A 121 -5.82 7.26 21.23
C HIS A 121 -5.71 7.28 19.69
N PRO A 122 -4.90 8.19 19.10
CA PRO A 122 -4.74 8.33 17.64
C PRO A 122 -4.19 7.09 16.92
N LEU A 123 -3.84 6.02 17.65
CA LEU A 123 -3.22 4.82 17.10
C LEU A 123 -4.31 3.88 16.59
N PRO A 124 -4.33 3.53 15.29
CA PRO A 124 -5.32 2.61 14.76
C PRO A 124 -5.12 1.21 15.31
N ASN A 125 -6.22 0.48 15.52
CA ASN A 125 -6.18 -0.93 15.90
C ASN A 125 -5.90 -1.84 14.68
N VAL A 126 -4.69 -1.71 14.13
CA VAL A 126 -4.24 -2.41 12.91
C VAL A 126 -4.21 -3.92 13.10
N VAL A 127 -3.88 -4.39 14.31
CA VAL A 127 -3.75 -5.82 14.61
C VAL A 127 -5.12 -6.51 14.61
N GLU A 128 -6.13 -5.89 15.20
CA GLU A 128 -7.49 -6.43 15.17
C GLU A 128 -8.07 -6.41 13.76
N ASN A 129 -7.92 -5.31 13.03
CA ASN A 129 -8.35 -5.22 11.64
C ASN A 129 -7.69 -6.31 10.76
N ALA A 130 -6.39 -6.56 10.95
CA ALA A 130 -5.68 -7.59 10.23
C ALA A 130 -6.18 -9.00 10.53
N PHE A 131 -6.59 -9.29 11.77
CA PHE A 131 -7.23 -10.57 12.12
C PHE A 131 -8.51 -10.80 11.30
N TYR A 132 -9.36 -9.78 11.19
CA TYR A 132 -10.59 -9.88 10.40
C TYR A 132 -10.33 -9.95 8.89
N PHE A 133 -9.33 -9.22 8.40
CA PHE A 133 -8.91 -9.34 7.01
C PHE A 133 -8.37 -10.74 6.71
N GLU A 134 -7.56 -11.33 7.59
CA GLU A 134 -7.03 -12.69 7.42
C GLU A 134 -8.15 -13.73 7.37
N ASN A 135 -9.18 -13.59 8.23
CA ASN A 135 -10.39 -14.42 8.18
C ASN A 135 -11.18 -14.24 6.88
N ALA A 136 -11.12 -13.04 6.28
CA ALA A 136 -11.66 -12.75 4.96
C ALA A 136 -10.81 -13.27 3.79
N GLY A 137 -9.58 -13.74 4.07
CA GLY A 137 -8.61 -14.18 3.07
C GLY A 137 -7.91 -13.02 2.35
N ILE A 138 -7.85 -11.84 2.98
CA ILE A 138 -7.24 -10.61 2.47
C ILE A 138 -6.24 -10.09 3.51
N GLY A 139 -5.19 -9.39 3.10
CA GLY A 139 -4.33 -8.65 4.04
C GLY A 139 -2.85 -8.75 3.76
N ILE A 140 -2.08 -8.12 4.65
CA ILE A 140 -0.63 -8.17 4.71
C ILE A 140 -0.27 -9.10 5.87
N GLY A 141 0.65 -10.06 5.67
CA GLY A 141 0.84 -11.19 6.58
C GLY A 141 1.10 -10.78 8.04
N CYS A 142 0.86 -11.70 9.00
CA CYS A 142 0.85 -11.35 10.43
C CYS A 142 2.14 -10.68 10.92
N SER A 143 3.31 -11.12 10.45
CA SER A 143 4.61 -10.53 10.82
C SER A 143 4.75 -9.08 10.32
N GLU A 144 4.25 -8.81 9.13
CA GLU A 144 4.27 -7.49 8.50
C GLU A 144 3.32 -6.53 9.23
N THR A 145 2.13 -7.01 9.61
CA THR A 145 1.15 -6.26 10.40
C THR A 145 1.72 -5.79 11.73
N VAL A 146 2.43 -6.67 12.46
CA VAL A 146 3.02 -6.31 13.77
C VAL A 146 4.09 -5.24 13.60
N ALA A 147 4.97 -5.39 12.61
CA ALA A 147 6.00 -4.38 12.31
C ALA A 147 5.37 -3.04 11.87
N LEU A 148 4.31 -3.09 11.06
CA LEU A 148 3.57 -1.91 10.63
C LEU A 148 2.90 -1.20 11.82
N ASN A 149 2.29 -1.93 12.74
CA ASN A 149 1.66 -1.35 13.94
C ASN A 149 2.69 -0.58 14.79
N MET A 150 3.88 -1.14 14.98
CA MET A 150 4.97 -0.44 15.68
C MET A 150 5.48 0.78 14.89
N ALA A 151 5.56 0.69 13.57
CA ALA A 151 5.97 1.81 12.72
C ALA A 151 4.95 2.96 12.74
N ILE A 152 3.65 2.67 12.81
CA ILE A 152 2.59 3.67 12.95
C ILE A 152 2.62 4.27 14.37
N LYS A 153 2.85 3.47 15.41
CA LYS A 153 3.07 4.00 16.77
C LYS A 153 4.23 5.00 16.81
N ALA A 154 5.34 4.70 16.13
CA ALA A 154 6.44 5.65 16.00
C ALA A 154 6.03 6.94 15.27
N LEU A 155 5.20 6.86 14.22
CA LEU A 155 4.69 8.04 13.51
C LEU A 155 3.85 8.94 14.42
N VAL A 156 2.86 8.34 15.09
CA VAL A 156 1.94 9.01 16.01
C VAL A 156 2.67 9.64 17.20
N ASN A 157 3.77 9.04 17.66
CA ASN A 157 4.61 9.63 18.70
C ASN A 157 5.47 10.78 18.20
N THR A 158 5.85 10.77 16.91
CA THR A 158 6.69 11.83 16.32
C THR A 158 5.90 13.06 15.85
N GLN A 159 4.61 12.89 15.57
CA GLN A 159 3.73 13.93 15.03
C GLN A 159 2.47 14.03 15.89
N ALA A 160 2.09 15.24 16.31
CA ALA A 160 0.84 15.48 17.01
C ALA A 160 -0.32 15.30 16.02
N VAL A 161 -0.85 14.08 15.94
CA VAL A 161 -1.93 13.71 15.02
C VAL A 161 -3.19 13.41 15.81
N GLN A 162 -4.35 13.84 15.30
CA GLN A 162 -5.64 13.57 15.92
C GLN A 162 -6.09 12.13 15.66
N SER A 163 -5.90 11.66 14.42
CA SER A 163 -6.27 10.31 14.01
C SER A 163 -5.31 9.80 12.94
N ALA A 164 -4.89 8.55 13.06
CA ALA A 164 -4.14 7.86 12.04
C ALA A 164 -4.86 6.59 11.61
N ARG A 165 -4.92 6.32 10.31
CA ARG A 165 -5.49 5.10 9.73
C ARG A 165 -4.53 4.52 8.69
N PHE A 166 -4.29 3.22 8.78
CA PHE A 166 -3.57 2.54 7.71
C PHE A 166 -4.44 2.47 6.45
N TRP A 167 -4.02 3.18 5.40
CA TRP A 167 -4.74 3.26 4.14
C TRP A 167 -4.50 2.00 3.29
N GLY A 168 -3.25 1.53 3.24
CA GLY A 168 -2.90 0.34 2.49
C GLY A 168 -1.46 0.29 2.00
N LYS A 169 -1.22 -0.63 1.05
CA LYS A 169 0.09 -0.89 0.45
C LYS A 169 0.00 -0.83 -1.07
N ILE A 170 0.88 -0.04 -1.70
CA ILE A 170 1.02 0.04 -3.15
C ILE A 170 2.33 -0.65 -3.55
N PHE A 171 2.23 -1.54 -4.52
CA PHE A 171 3.40 -2.24 -5.06
C PHE A 171 4.11 -1.37 -6.10
N GLY A 172 5.43 -1.26 -5.96
CA GLY A 172 6.31 -0.68 -6.97
C GLY A 172 7.26 -1.71 -7.56
N LEU A 173 7.96 -1.33 -8.63
CA LEU A 173 8.90 -2.19 -9.34
C LEU A 173 10.18 -2.46 -8.55
N ILE A 174 10.64 -1.47 -7.78
CA ILE A 174 11.88 -1.53 -6.99
C ILE A 174 11.55 -1.62 -5.50
N GLN A 175 10.64 -0.76 -5.02
CA GLN A 175 10.21 -0.69 -3.63
C GLN A 175 8.69 -0.52 -3.54
N ASN A 176 8.12 -0.95 -2.42
CA ASN A 176 6.70 -0.77 -2.14
C ASN A 176 6.46 0.51 -1.34
N TYR A 177 5.21 0.91 -1.24
CA TYR A 177 4.76 2.05 -0.46
C TYR A 177 3.70 1.59 0.55
N TYR A 178 3.99 1.77 1.83
CA TYR A 178 3.01 1.71 2.90
C TYR A 178 2.46 3.11 3.11
N VAL A 179 1.13 3.25 3.12
CA VAL A 179 0.46 4.54 3.18
C VAL A 179 -0.38 4.59 4.46
N VAL A 180 -0.21 5.67 5.22
CA VAL A 180 -1.02 6.02 6.38
C VAL A 180 -1.72 7.34 6.08
N GLU A 181 -3.03 7.38 6.27
CA GLU A 181 -3.81 8.60 6.23
C GLU A 181 -3.92 9.17 7.64
N VAL A 182 -3.76 10.48 7.76
CA VAL A 182 -3.65 11.21 9.02
C VAL A 182 -4.54 12.45 8.96
N GLU A 183 -5.20 12.71 10.08
CA GLU A 183 -5.93 13.95 10.35
C GLU A 183 -5.22 14.69 11.49
N PHE A 184 -4.98 15.98 11.28
CA PHE A 184 -4.39 16.90 12.26
C PHE A 184 -5.49 17.72 12.92
N ALA A 185 -5.25 18.16 14.16
CA ALA A 185 -6.12 19.13 14.80
C ALA A 185 -6.01 20.49 14.09
N GLU A 186 -7.11 21.25 14.04
CA GLU A 186 -7.16 22.55 13.38
C GLU A 186 -6.04 23.49 13.88
N GLY A 187 -5.18 23.95 12.96
CA GLY A 187 -4.11 24.90 13.26
C GLY A 187 -2.74 24.30 13.61
N GLU A 188 -2.61 22.97 13.70
CA GLU A 188 -1.31 22.30 13.93
C GLU A 188 -0.64 21.80 12.64
N ASP A 189 -1.24 22.06 11.47
CA ASP A 189 -0.65 21.75 10.18
C ASP A 189 0.55 22.67 9.90
N VAL A 190 1.74 22.15 10.17
CA VAL A 190 3.02 22.80 9.90
C VAL A 190 3.32 22.81 8.39
N ASP A 191 2.52 23.49 7.58
CA ASP A 191 2.82 23.80 6.16
C ASP A 191 2.40 25.25 5.81
N GLU A 192 2.92 26.26 6.51
CA GLU A 192 2.90 27.65 6.01
C GLU A 192 4.00 27.92 4.96
N GLU A 193 4.80 26.92 4.57
CA GLU A 193 5.99 27.12 3.72
C GLU A 193 5.87 26.56 2.29
N GLU A 194 4.78 26.82 1.56
CA GLU A 194 4.78 26.64 0.09
C GLU A 194 4.16 27.79 -0.74
N ASP A 195 3.75 28.89 -0.12
CA ASP A 195 3.25 30.07 -0.86
C ASP A 195 4.37 31.02 -1.35
N ALA A 196 5.63 30.56 -1.37
CA ALA A 196 6.77 31.36 -1.83
C ALA A 196 7.07 31.24 -3.34
N HIS A 197 6.37 30.38 -4.10
CA HIS A 197 6.67 30.18 -5.53
C HIS A 197 5.56 30.61 -6.52
N SER A 198 4.44 31.15 -6.06
CA SER A 198 3.36 31.65 -6.92
C SER A 198 3.46 33.15 -7.30
N LEU A 199 4.46 33.89 -6.79
CA LEU A 199 4.59 35.35 -6.97
C LEU A 199 5.90 35.84 -7.61
N SER A 200 6.55 35.02 -8.45
CA SER A 200 7.78 35.43 -9.16
C SER A 200 7.73 35.28 -10.69
N GLN A 201 6.60 35.62 -11.30
CA GLN A 201 6.51 35.89 -12.75
C GLN A 201 5.71 37.15 -13.06
N GLU A 202 5.90 38.21 -12.28
CA GLU A 202 5.59 39.59 -12.70
C GLU A 202 6.81 40.46 -12.43
N THR A 203 7.83 40.36 -13.29
CA THR A 203 8.86 41.41 -13.45
C THR A 203 9.73 41.06 -14.65
N ALA A 204 9.22 41.37 -15.84
CA ALA A 204 10.04 41.64 -17.01
C ALA A 204 9.33 42.63 -17.94
N GLU A 205 8.80 43.72 -17.38
CA GLU A 205 8.60 44.94 -18.15
C GLU A 205 9.98 45.58 -18.37
N VAL A 206 10.67 45.13 -19.41
CA VAL A 206 11.79 45.87 -19.96
C VAL A 206 11.21 46.97 -20.84
N SER A 207 11.42 48.21 -20.41
CA SER A 207 11.18 49.42 -21.19
C SER A 207 11.80 49.31 -22.58
N ASP A 208 11.05 49.73 -23.61
CA ASP A 208 11.67 50.24 -24.83
C ASP A 208 10.94 51.52 -25.25
N GLU A 209 11.47 52.64 -24.75
CA GLU A 209 11.09 53.98 -25.16
C GLU A 209 11.83 54.32 -26.48
N ASN A 210 11.05 54.65 -27.51
CA ASN A 210 11.41 55.39 -28.74
C ASN A 210 12.24 54.70 -29.86
N GLY A 211 11.56 54.40 -30.99
CA GLY A 211 12.16 54.13 -32.30
C GLY A 211 11.10 53.95 -33.42
N PRO A 212 11.37 54.31 -34.70
CA PRO A 212 10.45 55.07 -35.54
C PRO A 212 9.35 54.28 -36.27
N GLU A 213 8.32 55.04 -36.67
CA GLU A 213 7.17 54.68 -37.50
C GLU A 213 7.52 53.74 -38.67
N GLY A 214 6.75 52.64 -38.76
CA GLY A 214 6.67 51.81 -39.96
C GLY A 214 7.18 50.38 -39.79
N LYS A 215 6.46 49.54 -39.05
CA LYS A 215 6.48 48.07 -39.25
C LYS A 215 5.07 47.51 -39.14
N GLU A 216 4.69 46.73 -40.14
CA GLU A 216 3.42 46.01 -40.23
C GLU A 216 3.15 45.24 -38.93
N GLU A 217 2.08 45.59 -38.22
CA GLU A 217 1.65 44.87 -37.02
C GLU A 217 1.11 43.50 -37.42
N PHE A 218 1.90 42.45 -37.20
CA PHE A 218 1.39 41.08 -37.27
C PHE A 218 0.21 40.91 -36.29
N PRO A 219 -0.84 40.17 -36.65
CA PRO A 219 -1.98 39.95 -35.76
C PRO A 219 -1.49 39.29 -34.46
N LYS A 220 -1.63 40.01 -33.34
CA LYS A 220 -1.31 39.50 -32.00
C LYS A 220 -2.23 38.30 -31.74
N SER A 221 -1.64 37.16 -31.39
CA SER A 221 -2.38 35.93 -31.08
C SER A 221 -3.39 36.19 -29.97
N LYS A 222 -4.68 35.90 -30.23
CA LYS A 222 -5.76 35.95 -29.24
C LYS A 222 -5.78 34.72 -28.32
N TRP A 223 -4.80 33.82 -28.44
CA TRP A 223 -4.75 32.61 -27.62
C TRP A 223 -4.37 32.97 -26.18
N LYS A 224 -5.31 32.77 -25.26
CA LYS A 224 -5.04 32.72 -23.82
C LYS A 224 -4.83 31.26 -23.43
N PRO A 225 -3.84 30.93 -22.57
CA PRO A 225 -3.72 29.59 -22.04
C PRO A 225 -5.01 29.19 -21.31
N PRO A 226 -5.37 27.90 -21.29
CA PRO A 226 -6.52 27.44 -20.53
C PRO A 226 -6.38 27.85 -19.05
N ILE A 227 -7.49 28.30 -18.46
CA ILE A 227 -7.56 28.73 -17.06
C ILE A 227 -7.14 27.54 -16.18
N LYS A 228 -6.14 27.75 -15.32
CA LYS A 228 -5.72 26.75 -14.35
C LYS A 228 -6.69 26.75 -13.19
N ILE A 229 -7.31 25.59 -12.94
CA ILE A 229 -8.25 25.42 -11.83
C ILE A 229 -7.44 25.47 -10.52
N PRO A 230 -7.83 26.28 -9.54
CA PRO A 230 -7.10 26.42 -8.29
C PRO A 230 -7.17 25.13 -7.46
N ARG A 231 -6.11 24.88 -6.68
CA ARG A 231 -6.06 23.78 -5.71
C ARG A 231 -7.08 23.99 -4.60
N GLU A 232 -7.59 22.89 -4.04
CA GLU A 232 -8.37 22.95 -2.81
C GLU A 232 -7.43 23.17 -1.63
N GLU A 233 -7.89 23.95 -0.65
CA GLU A 233 -7.15 24.27 0.57
C GLU A 233 -6.86 23.00 1.40
N ASN A 234 -5.86 23.09 2.28
CA ASN A 234 -5.57 22.01 3.20
C ASN A 234 -6.79 21.77 4.10
N HIS A 235 -7.05 20.51 4.45
CA HIS A 235 -8.23 20.06 5.20
C HIS A 235 -9.57 20.13 4.47
N VAL A 236 -9.61 20.55 3.19
CA VAL A 236 -10.84 20.65 2.41
C VAL A 236 -10.84 19.69 1.22
N GLY A 237 -12.00 19.04 0.96
CA GLY A 237 -12.25 18.22 -0.22
C GLY A 237 -11.21 17.11 -0.43
N THR A 238 -10.52 17.13 -1.57
CA THR A 238 -9.46 16.18 -1.94
C THR A 238 -8.23 16.25 -1.03
N ASN A 239 -8.03 17.35 -0.31
CA ASN A 239 -6.94 17.59 0.64
C ASN A 239 -7.40 17.52 2.11
N LYS A 240 -8.58 16.95 2.39
CA LYS A 240 -9.09 16.74 3.76
C LYS A 240 -8.12 15.97 4.67
N LYS A 241 -7.47 14.94 4.13
CA LYS A 241 -6.53 14.08 4.85
C LYS A 241 -5.10 14.26 4.34
N VAL A 242 -4.15 14.20 5.26
CA VAL A 242 -2.71 14.16 4.95
C VAL A 242 -2.27 12.70 4.83
N TYR A 243 -1.35 12.43 3.91
CA TYR A 243 -0.87 11.07 3.65
C TYR A 243 0.62 10.96 3.89
N PHE A 244 1.01 9.99 4.72
CA PHE A 244 2.40 9.62 4.98
C PHE A 244 2.74 8.30 4.32
N VAL A 245 3.94 8.24 3.74
CA VAL A 245 4.42 7.07 3.02
C VAL A 245 5.74 6.56 3.59
N CYS A 246 5.86 5.25 3.67
CA CYS A 246 7.08 4.57 4.08
C CYS A 246 7.37 3.39 3.14
N HIS A 247 8.66 3.08 2.91
CA HIS A 247 9.05 1.99 2.01
C HIS A 247 9.10 0.62 2.70
N GLU A 248 9.55 0.60 3.95
CA GLU A 248 9.63 -0.59 4.80
C GLU A 248 9.31 -0.17 6.25
N PRO A 249 8.52 -0.97 7.00
CA PRO A 249 8.23 -0.68 8.39
C PRO A 249 9.53 -0.48 9.20
N GLY A 250 9.68 0.70 9.81
CA GLY A 250 10.87 1.09 10.59
C GLY A 250 11.78 2.11 9.89
N LEU A 251 11.53 2.43 8.62
CA LEU A 251 12.07 3.62 7.98
C LEU A 251 11.25 4.86 8.35
N ARG A 252 11.84 6.04 8.06
CA ARG A 252 11.16 7.33 8.26
C ARG A 252 9.91 7.42 7.38
N TRP A 253 8.87 8.03 7.93
CA TRP A 253 7.67 8.41 7.18
C TRP A 253 7.93 9.70 6.41
N ILE A 254 7.44 9.74 5.17
CA ILE A 254 7.59 10.86 4.24
C ILE A 254 6.19 11.42 3.96
N LYS A 255 5.97 12.70 4.27
CA LYS A 255 4.72 13.40 3.97
C LYS A 255 4.56 13.54 2.44
N LEU A 256 3.40 13.19 1.91
CA LEU A 256 3.07 13.46 0.51
C LEU A 256 2.59 14.91 0.35
N PRO A 257 2.91 15.56 -0.78
CA PRO A 257 2.41 16.91 -1.06
C PRO A 257 0.88 16.91 -1.25
N PRO A 258 0.21 18.06 -1.07
CA PRO A 258 -1.20 18.21 -1.41
C PRO A 258 -1.43 17.98 -2.91
N VAL A 259 -2.63 17.54 -3.28
CA VAL A 259 -2.97 17.24 -4.68
C VAL A 259 -3.58 18.45 -5.37
N THR A 260 -3.28 18.62 -6.66
CA THR A 260 -3.94 19.62 -7.50
C THR A 260 -4.96 18.98 -8.45
N PRO A 261 -6.01 19.72 -8.88
CA PRO A 261 -6.99 19.19 -9.82
C PRO A 261 -6.37 18.77 -11.15
N GLU A 262 -5.37 19.51 -11.62
CA GLU A 262 -4.59 19.20 -12.83
C GLU A 262 -3.93 17.81 -12.73
N GLN A 263 -3.34 17.48 -11.58
CA GLN A 263 -2.74 16.18 -11.33
C GLN A 263 -3.79 15.05 -11.34
N ILE A 264 -4.96 15.26 -10.75
CA ILE A 264 -6.03 14.25 -10.74
C ILE A 264 -6.55 13.99 -12.15
N VAL A 265 -6.79 15.05 -12.93
CA VAL A 265 -7.25 14.95 -14.32
C VAL A 265 -6.19 14.25 -15.18
N ALA A 266 -4.92 14.64 -15.06
CA ALA A 266 -3.82 13.98 -15.76
C ALA A 266 -3.71 12.50 -15.36
N ALA A 267 -3.83 12.17 -14.07
CA ALA A 267 -3.75 10.80 -13.58
C ALA A 267 -4.85 9.89 -14.15
N ARG A 268 -6.04 10.42 -14.48
CA ARG A 268 -7.12 9.65 -15.14
C ARG A 268 -6.72 9.15 -16.54
N ALA A 269 -5.87 9.88 -17.24
CA ALA A 269 -5.37 9.51 -18.57
C ALA A 269 -4.10 8.65 -18.54
N VAL A 270 -3.46 8.52 -17.38
CA VAL A 270 -2.16 7.86 -17.23
C VAL A 270 -2.31 6.46 -16.66
N ARG A 271 -1.62 5.49 -17.28
CA ARG A 271 -1.48 4.12 -16.78
C ARG A 271 0.00 3.76 -16.68
N ARG A 272 0.58 3.98 -15.49
CA ARG A 272 1.98 3.63 -15.18
C ARG A 272 2.07 2.82 -13.90
N LEU A 273 3.05 1.92 -13.85
CA LEU A 273 3.45 1.21 -12.65
C LEU A 273 4.38 2.11 -11.83
N PHE A 274 4.26 2.04 -10.52
CA PHE A 274 5.13 2.75 -9.59
C PHE A 274 6.53 2.16 -9.61
N THR A 275 7.56 3.00 -9.55
CA THR A 275 8.95 2.54 -9.43
C THR A 275 9.32 2.24 -7.99
N GLY A 276 8.72 2.93 -7.01
CA GLY A 276 9.15 2.87 -5.61
C GLY A 276 10.12 3.99 -5.24
N ILE A 277 10.34 4.98 -6.11
CA ILE A 277 11.18 6.17 -5.87
C ILE A 277 10.29 7.41 -5.99
N LEU A 278 10.05 8.12 -4.88
CA LEU A 278 9.12 9.26 -4.84
C LEU A 278 9.51 10.42 -5.77
N ASP A 279 10.81 10.65 -5.96
CA ASP A 279 11.33 11.74 -6.78
C ASP A 279 11.43 11.40 -8.28
N ALA A 280 11.09 10.18 -8.68
CA ALA A 280 11.20 9.75 -10.07
C ALA A 280 10.19 10.51 -10.97
N PRO A 281 10.58 10.90 -12.19
CA PRO A 281 9.66 11.52 -13.14
C PRO A 281 8.68 10.47 -13.70
N VAL A 282 7.41 10.86 -13.85
CA VAL A 282 6.40 9.99 -14.46
C VAL A 282 6.49 10.09 -15.98
N ALA A 283 7.20 9.16 -16.60
CA ALA A 283 7.38 9.12 -18.05
C ALA A 283 6.06 8.74 -18.75
N CYS A 284 5.19 9.69 -19.07
CA CYS A 284 3.92 9.43 -19.77
C CYS A 284 3.55 10.51 -20.79
N TYR A 285 2.59 10.17 -21.66
CA TYR A 285 1.92 11.11 -22.54
C TYR A 285 0.39 10.91 -22.40
N PRO A 286 -0.40 11.93 -22.06
CA PRO A 286 -0.02 13.33 -21.78
C PRO A 286 0.99 13.48 -20.64
N PRO A 287 1.80 14.56 -20.61
CA PRO A 287 2.78 14.78 -19.56
C PRO A 287 2.08 14.97 -18.22
N PHE A 288 2.57 14.29 -17.18
CA PHE A 288 2.03 14.42 -15.83
C PHE A 288 2.72 15.57 -15.09
N PRO A 289 1.95 16.49 -14.45
CA PRO A 289 2.52 17.63 -13.74
C PRO A 289 3.01 17.24 -12.33
N GLY A 290 4.22 16.70 -12.25
CA GLY A 290 4.89 16.38 -10.97
C GLY A 290 5.77 15.13 -11.03
N THR A 291 6.23 14.69 -9.86
CA THR A 291 7.00 13.46 -9.68
C THR A 291 6.08 12.28 -9.34
N GLU A 292 6.67 11.11 -9.10
CA GLU A 292 5.97 9.91 -8.64
C GLU A 292 5.24 10.16 -7.31
N ALA A 293 5.73 11.03 -6.43
CA ALA A 293 5.04 11.42 -5.19
C ALA A 293 3.68 12.08 -5.48
N ASN A 294 3.62 13.03 -6.42
CA ASN A 294 2.38 13.69 -6.82
C ASN A 294 1.44 12.69 -7.52
N TYR A 295 1.98 11.78 -8.35
CA TYR A 295 1.18 10.75 -9.01
C TYR A 295 0.62 9.74 -8.01
N LEU A 296 1.41 9.33 -7.01
CA LEU A 296 0.99 8.48 -5.91
C LEU A 296 -0.15 9.14 -5.13
N ARG A 297 0.02 10.41 -4.76
CA ARG A 297 -1.02 11.22 -4.09
C ARG A 297 -2.30 11.31 -4.91
N ALA A 298 -2.21 11.56 -6.21
CA ALA A 298 -3.36 11.63 -7.10
C ALA A 298 -4.09 10.28 -7.25
N GLN A 299 -3.35 9.16 -7.29
CA GLN A 299 -3.96 7.82 -7.29
C GLN A 299 -4.63 7.50 -5.95
N ILE A 300 -4.00 7.86 -4.82
CA ILE A 300 -4.60 7.72 -3.49
C ILE A 300 -5.93 8.49 -3.42
N ALA A 301 -5.96 9.75 -3.87
CA ALA A 301 -7.19 10.55 -3.90
C ALA A 301 -8.32 9.85 -4.68
N ARG A 302 -8.01 9.35 -5.87
CA ARG A 302 -8.98 8.66 -6.73
C ARG A 302 -9.48 7.34 -6.14
N ILE A 303 -8.58 6.55 -5.57
CA ILE A 303 -8.94 5.27 -4.93
C ILE A 303 -9.80 5.57 -3.70
N SER A 304 -9.33 6.44 -2.79
CA SER A 304 -10.08 6.84 -1.59
C SER A 304 -11.50 7.28 -1.92
N ALA A 305 -11.67 8.19 -2.87
CA ALA A 305 -12.99 8.72 -3.26
C ALA A 305 -13.93 7.69 -3.89
N SER A 306 -13.44 6.52 -4.33
CA SER A 306 -14.24 5.52 -5.05
C SER A 306 -14.36 4.18 -4.35
N THR A 307 -13.56 3.92 -3.32
CA THR A 307 -13.52 2.59 -2.68
C THR A 307 -13.83 2.60 -1.19
N GLN A 308 -13.90 3.76 -0.55
CA GLN A 308 -14.22 3.86 0.87
C GLN A 308 -15.73 3.77 1.08
N ILE A 309 -16.16 2.58 1.50
CA ILE A 309 -17.57 2.24 1.69
C ILE A 309 -17.83 1.75 3.12
N SER A 310 -19.07 1.92 3.57
CA SER A 310 -19.56 1.50 4.88
C SER A 310 -20.96 0.88 4.78
N PRO A 311 -21.39 0.06 5.74
CA PRO A 311 -22.78 -0.37 5.84
C PRO A 311 -23.73 0.83 5.90
N ALA A 312 -24.87 0.71 5.23
CA ALA A 312 -25.91 1.73 5.25
C ALA A 312 -26.39 2.00 6.69
N GLY A 313 -26.48 3.27 7.09
CA GLY A 313 -26.88 3.69 8.43
C GLY A 313 -25.77 3.73 9.48
N TYR A 314 -24.56 3.26 9.15
CA TYR A 314 -23.39 3.34 10.06
C TYR A 314 -22.92 4.79 10.28
N TYR A 315 -23.01 5.61 9.24
CA TYR A 315 -22.73 7.03 9.30
C TYR A 315 -24.00 7.82 8.95
N THR A 316 -24.14 8.99 9.57
CA THR A 316 -25.18 9.98 9.28
C THR A 316 -24.53 11.27 8.80
N ILE A 317 -25.22 12.01 7.93
CA ILE A 317 -24.75 13.32 7.47
C ILE A 317 -24.89 14.30 8.64
N GLU A 318 -23.84 15.06 8.90
CA GLU A 318 -23.91 16.18 9.83
C GLU A 318 -24.66 17.33 9.15
N THR A 319 -25.88 17.61 9.60
CA THR A 319 -26.60 18.84 9.23
C THR A 319 -26.46 19.82 10.39
N ASN A 320 -25.48 20.72 10.31
CA ASN A 320 -25.42 21.86 11.21
C ASN A 320 -26.40 22.94 10.70
N GLU A 321 -27.35 23.33 11.55
CA GLU A 321 -28.40 24.32 11.26
C GLU A 321 -27.82 25.74 10.97
N GLU A 322 -26.56 26.01 11.35
CA GLU A 322 -25.90 27.32 11.14
C GLU A 322 -25.28 27.49 9.73
N GLU A 323 -25.15 26.41 8.94
CA GLU A 323 -24.59 26.46 7.58
C GLU A 323 -25.62 26.78 6.49
N GLU A 324 -26.89 26.97 6.85
CA GLU A 324 -27.97 27.32 5.91
C GLU A 324 -27.95 28.80 5.44
N GLU A 325 -27.12 29.68 6.04
CA GLU A 325 -27.08 31.12 5.70
C GLU A 325 -26.05 31.52 4.62
N LEU A 326 -25.24 30.60 4.10
CA LEU A 326 -24.27 30.88 3.03
C LEU A 326 -24.77 30.32 1.69
N GLU A 327 -25.55 31.12 0.96
CA GLU A 327 -26.18 30.83 -0.35
C GLU A 327 -25.21 30.45 -1.50
N ASN A 328 -23.90 30.29 -1.24
CA ASN A 328 -22.91 29.78 -2.21
C ASN A 328 -22.16 28.52 -1.74
N GLU A 329 -22.49 27.97 -0.56
CA GLU A 329 -21.83 26.81 0.08
C GLU A 329 -22.77 25.59 0.26
N GLU A 330 -23.90 25.53 -0.45
CA GLU A 330 -24.92 24.47 -0.31
C GLU A 330 -24.42 23.02 -0.59
N GLU A 331 -23.24 22.84 -1.19
CA GLU A 331 -22.61 21.52 -1.39
C GLU A 331 -21.52 21.17 -0.35
N GLY A 332 -21.11 22.14 0.48
CA GLY A 332 -20.06 22.05 1.51
C GLY A 332 -20.45 21.13 2.67
N GLY A 333 -21.55 21.47 3.36
CA GLY A 333 -22.02 20.79 4.57
C GLY A 333 -22.55 19.37 4.32
N ARG A 334 -22.95 19.04 3.08
CA ARG A 334 -23.50 17.71 2.72
C ARG A 334 -22.46 16.58 2.67
N GLN A 335 -21.23 16.81 3.13
CA GLN A 335 -20.12 15.86 2.96
C GLN A 335 -19.39 15.50 4.26
N ASN A 336 -19.77 16.12 5.38
CA ASN A 336 -19.32 15.69 6.70
C ASN A 336 -20.24 14.59 7.23
N TYR A 337 -19.64 13.62 7.92
CA TYR A 337 -20.33 12.46 8.42
C TYR A 337 -19.91 12.17 9.86
N ILE A 338 -20.86 11.72 10.66
CA ILE A 338 -20.67 11.34 12.05
C ILE A 338 -21.08 9.87 12.21
N LYS A 339 -20.39 9.15 13.09
CA LYS A 339 -20.73 7.77 13.44
C LYS A 339 -22.08 7.75 14.14
N ASN A 340 -23.00 6.95 13.64
CA ASN A 340 -24.31 6.79 14.24
C ASN A 340 -24.21 5.91 15.50
N GLU A 341 -24.43 6.49 16.68
CA GLU A 341 -24.42 5.76 17.96
C GLU A 341 -25.61 4.79 18.10
N GLU A 342 -26.71 5.04 17.39
CA GLU A 342 -27.92 4.22 17.39
C GLU A 342 -27.90 3.14 16.27
N TYR A 343 -26.74 2.91 15.66
CA TYR A 343 -26.63 1.94 14.56
C TYR A 343 -26.94 0.51 15.02
N GLU A 344 -28.01 -0.05 14.48
CA GLU A 344 -28.32 -1.47 14.61
C GLU A 344 -27.67 -2.28 13.48
N PRO A 345 -26.74 -3.20 13.79
CA PRO A 345 -26.03 -3.97 12.79
C PRO A 345 -26.97 -4.89 12.01
N LEU A 346 -26.89 -4.80 10.68
CA LEU A 346 -27.60 -5.68 9.77
C LEU A 346 -27.00 -7.09 9.81
N SER A 347 -27.86 -8.10 9.70
CA SER A 347 -27.38 -9.48 9.61
C SER A 347 -26.46 -9.68 8.40
N MET A 348 -25.43 -10.51 8.55
CA MET A 348 -24.44 -10.75 7.50
C MET A 348 -25.05 -11.26 6.18
N ASN A 349 -26.17 -11.98 6.22
CA ASN A 349 -26.87 -12.44 5.02
C ASN A 349 -27.49 -11.28 4.24
N VAL A 350 -27.99 -10.26 4.94
CA VAL A 350 -28.53 -9.04 4.33
C VAL A 350 -27.39 -8.20 3.77
N LEU A 351 -26.31 -8.02 4.54
CA LEU A 351 -25.12 -7.33 4.04
C LEU A 351 -24.49 -8.03 2.82
N ALA A 352 -24.62 -9.35 2.72
CA ALA A 352 -24.13 -10.17 1.60
C ALA A 352 -25.09 -10.24 0.41
N ASP A 353 -26.20 -9.50 0.41
CA ASP A 353 -27.18 -9.52 -0.68
C ASP A 353 -26.56 -9.03 -2.01
N PRO A 354 -26.69 -9.80 -3.10
CA PRO A 354 -26.23 -9.39 -4.44
C PRO A 354 -26.84 -8.11 -5.01
N SER A 355 -27.87 -7.54 -4.37
CA SER A 355 -28.46 -6.22 -4.68
C SER A 355 -27.48 -5.06 -4.42
N LEU A 356 -26.57 -5.22 -3.45
CA LEU A 356 -25.59 -4.21 -3.03
C LEU A 356 -26.20 -2.90 -2.50
N GLU A 357 -27.46 -2.91 -2.07
CA GLU A 357 -28.16 -1.71 -1.58
C GLU A 357 -27.73 -1.30 -0.17
N HIS A 358 -27.19 -2.24 0.62
CA HIS A 358 -26.83 -2.05 2.02
C HIS A 358 -25.44 -1.48 2.26
N TRP A 359 -24.77 -1.02 1.20
CA TRP A 359 -23.42 -0.47 1.25
C TRP A 359 -23.40 0.87 0.56
N VAL A 360 -22.81 1.86 1.22
CA VAL A 360 -22.80 3.26 0.79
C VAL A 360 -21.40 3.82 0.79
N HIS A 361 -21.12 4.75 -0.12
CA HIS A 361 -19.86 5.51 -0.12
C HIS A 361 -19.88 6.57 0.99
N HIS A 362 -18.86 6.61 1.86
CA HIS A 362 -18.77 7.66 2.89
C HIS A 362 -17.73 8.74 2.56
N THR A 363 -17.03 8.61 1.43
CA THR A 363 -16.13 9.65 0.91
C THR A 363 -16.78 10.40 -0.24
N SER A 364 -16.43 11.68 -0.35
CA SER A 364 -16.87 12.56 -1.42
C SER A 364 -16.45 12.11 -2.81
N TYR A 365 -17.35 12.31 -3.78
CA TYR A 365 -17.06 12.07 -5.18
C TYR A 365 -16.15 13.17 -5.76
N ILE A 366 -15.17 12.79 -6.59
CA ILE A 366 -14.31 13.73 -7.29
C ILE A 366 -14.86 13.99 -8.69
N LEU A 367 -15.25 15.23 -8.96
CA LEU A 367 -15.81 15.70 -10.23
C LEU A 367 -14.85 15.49 -11.42
N PRO A 368 -15.36 15.45 -12.66
CA PRO A 368 -14.53 15.50 -13.87
C PRO A 368 -13.48 16.63 -13.86
N GLN A 369 -13.81 17.77 -13.26
CA GLN A 369 -12.88 18.89 -13.01
C GLN A 369 -11.64 18.53 -12.16
N GLY A 370 -11.69 17.47 -11.37
CA GLY A 370 -10.60 17.07 -10.47
C GLY A 370 -10.68 17.71 -9.08
N ARG A 371 -11.84 18.25 -8.71
CA ARG A 371 -12.18 18.79 -7.39
C ARG A 371 -13.35 18.04 -6.80
N VAL A 372 -13.54 18.16 -5.48
CA VAL A 372 -14.78 17.74 -4.83
C VAL A 372 -15.85 18.81 -5.04
N TYR A 373 -15.46 20.08 -4.88
CA TYR A 373 -16.36 21.21 -5.07
C TYR A 373 -16.19 21.80 -6.47
N TRP A 374 -17.32 22.02 -7.16
CA TRP A 374 -17.29 22.62 -8.48
C TRP A 374 -16.79 24.08 -8.37
N TRP A 375 -15.77 24.40 -9.16
CA TRP A 375 -15.25 25.76 -9.24
C TRP A 375 -15.63 26.38 -10.57
N ASN A 376 -16.35 27.50 -10.52
CA ASN A 376 -16.78 28.20 -11.73
C ASN A 376 -15.58 28.86 -12.42
N PRO A 377 -15.18 28.42 -13.63
CA PRO A 377 -14.05 29.02 -14.34
C PRO A 377 -14.28 30.46 -14.79
N ARG A 378 -15.54 30.92 -14.85
CA ARG A 378 -15.89 32.29 -15.25
C ARG A 378 -15.65 33.31 -14.11
N LYS A 379 -15.95 32.95 -12.86
CA LYS A 379 -15.69 33.81 -11.68
C LYS A 379 -14.20 34.09 -11.46
N GLY A 380 -13.31 33.20 -11.93
CA GLY A 380 -11.86 33.39 -11.82
C GLY A 380 -11.25 34.43 -12.77
N LEU A 381 -12.04 35.07 -13.64
CA LEU A 381 -11.57 36.09 -14.58
C LEU A 381 -11.64 37.53 -14.02
N GLY A 382 -12.15 37.72 -12.80
CA GLY A 382 -12.28 39.03 -12.14
C GLY A 382 -13.50 39.83 -12.59
N GLU A 383 -13.94 40.77 -11.74
CA GLU A 383 -15.10 41.67 -11.92
C GLU A 383 -15.06 42.49 -13.25
N ASP A 384 -13.91 42.58 -13.92
CA ASP A 384 -13.74 43.30 -15.20
C ASP A 384 -14.47 42.65 -16.40
N PHE A 385 -15.02 41.43 -16.25
CA PHE A 385 -15.82 40.78 -17.28
C PHE A 385 -17.34 40.83 -17.03
N ASP A 386 -17.75 41.09 -15.78
CA ASP A 386 -19.17 41.09 -15.41
C ASP A 386 -19.88 42.38 -15.87
N GLU A 387 -19.19 43.52 -15.93
CA GLU A 387 -19.80 44.80 -16.35
C GLU A 387 -20.18 44.88 -17.84
N PHE A 388 -19.74 43.93 -18.68
CA PHE A 388 -20.08 43.90 -20.11
C PHE A 388 -21.21 42.93 -20.47
N ASN A 389 -21.66 42.08 -19.53
CA ASN A 389 -22.55 40.97 -19.85
C ASN A 389 -23.95 41.09 -19.23
N ASP A 390 -24.16 41.98 -18.26
CA ASP A 390 -25.49 42.26 -17.70
C ASP A 390 -26.47 42.86 -18.74
N GLU A 391 -25.96 43.45 -19.83
CA GLU A 391 -26.79 43.91 -20.97
C GLU A 391 -26.97 42.85 -22.09
N GLU A 392 -26.20 41.75 -22.09
CA GLU A 392 -26.33 40.68 -23.09
C GLU A 392 -27.23 39.52 -22.62
N GLU A 393 -27.46 39.35 -21.30
CA GLU A 393 -28.35 38.30 -20.78
C GLU A 393 -29.82 38.43 -21.22
N GLU A 394 -30.31 39.61 -21.62
CA GLU A 394 -31.67 39.77 -22.16
C GLU A 394 -31.80 39.48 -23.68
N ASN A 395 -30.69 39.32 -24.43
CA ASN A 395 -30.72 39.15 -25.89
C ASN A 395 -30.20 37.79 -26.40
N GLU A 396 -29.72 36.90 -25.53
CA GLU A 396 -29.11 35.61 -25.93
C GLU A 396 -30.12 34.45 -26.18
N GLU A 397 -31.43 34.69 -26.20
CA GLU A 397 -32.40 33.63 -26.57
C GLU A 397 -32.50 33.37 -28.08
N GLU A 398 -31.94 34.21 -28.97
CA GLU A 398 -32.18 34.11 -30.42
C GLU A 398 -30.98 33.77 -31.32
N ASP A 399 -29.74 33.64 -30.83
CA ASP A 399 -28.60 33.26 -31.70
C ASP A 399 -27.80 32.08 -31.14
N GLY A 400 -28.06 30.89 -31.70
CA GLY A 400 -27.50 29.58 -31.28
C GLY A 400 -26.01 29.38 -31.57
N ASN A 401 -25.13 30.34 -31.27
CA ASN A 401 -23.69 30.20 -31.48
C ASN A 401 -22.80 30.93 -30.45
N THR A 402 -23.08 30.80 -29.16
CA THR A 402 -22.09 31.01 -28.08
C THR A 402 -21.63 29.66 -27.51
N LYS A 403 -20.56 29.11 -28.11
CA LYS A 403 -19.85 27.94 -27.58
C LYS A 403 -19.08 28.33 -26.32
N ASN A 404 -19.60 27.91 -25.16
CA ASN A 404 -18.91 27.55 -23.91
C ASN A 404 -19.51 28.21 -22.65
N ALA A 405 -20.81 28.01 -22.40
CA ALA A 405 -21.31 27.97 -21.02
C ALA A 405 -20.88 26.64 -20.38
N VAL A 406 -19.88 26.69 -19.48
CA VAL A 406 -19.47 25.52 -18.70
C VAL A 406 -20.59 25.26 -17.69
N LYS A 407 -21.34 24.18 -17.90
CA LYS A 407 -22.40 23.78 -16.97
C LYS A 407 -21.79 23.36 -15.63
N PRO A 408 -22.41 23.71 -14.49
CA PRO A 408 -22.03 23.17 -13.19
C PRO A 408 -21.97 21.64 -13.21
N GLU A 409 -20.88 21.08 -12.69
CA GLU A 409 -20.74 19.63 -12.53
C GLU A 409 -21.25 19.25 -11.15
N HIS A 410 -22.24 18.37 -11.07
CA HIS A 410 -22.75 17.85 -9.79
C HIS A 410 -22.40 16.37 -9.65
N GLY A 411 -21.87 16.03 -8.47
CA GLY A 411 -21.60 14.65 -8.06
C GLY A 411 -22.78 14.03 -7.30
N PRO A 412 -22.82 12.70 -7.14
CA PRO A 412 -23.72 12.07 -6.18
C PRO A 412 -23.36 12.52 -4.74
N PRO A 413 -24.34 12.66 -3.84
CA PRO A 413 -24.08 12.99 -2.44
C PRO A 413 -23.33 11.84 -1.74
N ILE A 414 -22.72 12.12 -0.59
CA ILE A 414 -22.21 11.05 0.27
C ILE A 414 -23.36 10.14 0.73
N LEU A 415 -23.00 8.95 1.19
CA LEU A 415 -23.92 7.88 1.57
C LEU A 415 -24.81 7.39 0.43
N THR A 416 -24.42 7.63 -0.83
CA THR A 416 -25.04 7.03 -2.00
C THR A 416 -24.77 5.52 -2.04
N PRO A 417 -25.77 4.66 -2.27
CA PRO A 417 -25.59 3.21 -2.38
C PRO A 417 -24.72 2.80 -3.57
N ILE A 418 -23.83 1.82 -3.35
CA ILE A 418 -22.92 1.29 -4.38
C ILE A 418 -23.66 0.54 -5.51
N SER A 419 -24.95 0.22 -5.30
CA SER A 419 -25.83 -0.33 -6.34
C SER A 419 -26.09 0.67 -7.48
N SER A 420 -25.91 1.96 -7.22
CA SER A 420 -26.06 3.05 -8.20
C SER A 420 -24.78 3.31 -9.02
N ASP A 421 -23.69 2.61 -8.72
CA ASP A 421 -22.41 2.80 -9.41
C ASP A 421 -22.47 2.32 -10.86
N PHE A 422 -21.75 3.02 -11.73
CA PHE A 422 -21.71 2.72 -13.16
C PHE A 422 -21.06 1.35 -13.44
N PRO A 423 -21.67 0.51 -14.30
CA PRO A 423 -21.10 -0.77 -14.66
C PRO A 423 -19.85 -0.61 -15.54
N ILE A 424 -18.88 -1.51 -15.35
CA ILE A 424 -17.60 -1.51 -16.06
C ILE A 424 -17.70 -2.50 -17.21
N PHE A 425 -17.79 -2.01 -18.45
CA PHE A 425 -17.93 -2.85 -19.64
C PHE A 425 -19.09 -3.88 -19.54
N GLY A 426 -20.20 -3.48 -18.91
CA GLY A 426 -21.36 -4.35 -18.68
C GLY A 426 -21.24 -5.31 -17.50
N GLN A 427 -20.15 -5.26 -16.73
CA GLN A 427 -19.98 -5.98 -15.47
C GLN A 427 -20.33 -5.10 -14.27
N LYS A 428 -20.77 -5.71 -13.17
CA LYS A 428 -21.01 -5.00 -11.92
C LYS A 428 -19.71 -4.35 -11.41
N PRO A 429 -19.74 -3.13 -10.87
CA PRO A 429 -18.55 -2.44 -10.35
C PRO A 429 -18.01 -3.09 -9.07
N TRP A 430 -18.84 -3.85 -8.37
CA TRP A 430 -18.50 -4.50 -7.11
C TRP A 430 -18.85 -5.99 -7.12
N SER A 431 -18.04 -6.77 -6.41
CA SER A 431 -18.23 -8.20 -6.17
C SER A 431 -18.38 -8.45 -4.67
N ILE A 432 -19.37 -9.26 -4.28
CA ILE A 432 -19.65 -9.60 -2.89
C ILE A 432 -19.43 -11.08 -2.61
N LYS A 433 -18.87 -11.39 -1.44
CA LYS A 433 -18.57 -12.75 -1.02
C LYS A 433 -18.77 -12.91 0.48
N LEU A 434 -19.45 -13.99 0.88
CA LEU A 434 -19.48 -14.47 2.26
C LEU A 434 -18.31 -15.45 2.47
N THR A 435 -17.58 -15.31 3.57
CA THR A 435 -16.41 -16.17 3.85
C THR A 435 -16.78 -17.63 4.13
N SER A 436 -17.89 -17.87 4.84
CA SER A 436 -18.37 -19.21 5.19
C SER A 436 -19.89 -19.31 5.05
N ASN A 437 -20.34 -20.22 4.19
CA ASN A 437 -21.76 -20.55 4.06
C ASN A 437 -22.23 -21.58 5.11
N LEU A 438 -21.28 -22.22 5.83
CA LEU A 438 -21.58 -23.27 6.80
C LEU A 438 -21.94 -22.71 8.18
N LEU A 439 -21.27 -21.62 8.57
CA LEU A 439 -21.47 -20.93 9.86
C LEU A 439 -21.61 -19.42 9.59
N PRO A 440 -22.78 -18.97 9.10
CA PRO A 440 -23.00 -17.56 8.75
C PRO A 440 -22.94 -16.64 9.98
N GLU A 441 -23.06 -17.16 11.20
CA GLU A 441 -22.94 -16.37 12.44
C GLU A 441 -21.53 -15.87 12.72
N TYR A 442 -20.50 -16.57 12.22
CA TYR A 442 -19.08 -16.23 12.38
C TYR A 442 -18.44 -15.85 11.04
N ALA A 443 -19.24 -15.70 9.99
CA ALA A 443 -18.74 -15.32 8.69
C ALA A 443 -18.29 -13.84 8.70
N CYS A 444 -17.70 -13.41 7.60
CA CYS A 444 -17.49 -12.01 7.31
C CYS A 444 -18.02 -11.77 5.90
N VAL A 445 -18.53 -10.56 5.66
CA VAL A 445 -18.92 -10.12 4.33
C VAL A 445 -17.77 -9.35 3.73
N VAL A 446 -17.35 -9.76 2.54
CA VAL A 446 -16.26 -9.15 1.80
C VAL A 446 -16.83 -8.53 0.53
N ILE A 447 -16.66 -7.22 0.40
CA ILE A 447 -16.91 -6.50 -0.83
C ILE A 447 -15.59 -6.15 -1.49
N SER A 448 -15.50 -6.41 -2.78
CA SER A 448 -14.30 -6.18 -3.58
C SER A 448 -14.64 -5.27 -4.75
N SER A 449 -13.85 -4.22 -4.96
CA SER A 449 -13.98 -3.36 -6.12
C SER A 449 -13.47 -4.07 -7.37
N ASN A 450 -14.26 -4.07 -8.44
CA ASN A 450 -13.84 -4.55 -9.76
C ASN A 450 -13.16 -3.43 -10.58
N LEU A 451 -13.33 -2.16 -10.17
CA LEU A 451 -12.61 -1.03 -10.76
C LEU A 451 -11.18 -0.94 -10.23
N TRP A 452 -11.04 -1.01 -8.90
CA TRP A 452 -9.77 -0.93 -8.19
C TRP A 452 -9.43 -2.26 -7.57
N ILE A 453 -8.77 -3.10 -8.36
CA ILE A 453 -8.36 -4.44 -7.94
C ILE A 453 -7.40 -4.32 -6.75
N GLY A 454 -7.80 -4.90 -5.61
CA GLY A 454 -7.08 -4.83 -4.34
C GLY A 454 -7.76 -3.96 -3.28
N ALA A 455 -8.77 -3.17 -3.65
CA ALA A 455 -9.60 -2.46 -2.70
C ALA A 455 -10.75 -3.36 -2.22
N HIS A 456 -10.77 -3.60 -0.91
CA HIS A 456 -11.75 -4.46 -0.26
C HIS A 456 -12.33 -3.77 0.98
N ALA A 457 -13.62 -3.95 1.20
CA ALA A 457 -14.29 -3.63 2.45
C ALA A 457 -14.73 -4.93 3.11
N VAL A 458 -14.53 -5.04 4.42
CA VAL A 458 -14.92 -6.22 5.20
C VAL A 458 -15.82 -5.77 6.33
N ALA A 459 -16.97 -6.41 6.45
CA ALA A 459 -17.84 -6.30 7.62
C ALA A 459 -17.81 -7.60 8.40
N TRP A 460 -17.68 -7.48 9.71
CA TRP A 460 -17.70 -8.57 10.68
C TRP A 460 -18.50 -8.13 11.90
N GLY A 461 -18.89 -9.10 12.74
CA GLY A 461 -19.70 -8.84 13.93
C GLY A 461 -21.19 -9.06 13.71
N ARG A 462 -21.94 -8.93 14.80
CA ARG A 462 -23.39 -9.10 14.83
C ARG A 462 -24.07 -7.78 15.03
#